data_AF-A0A434EVG1-F1
#
_entry.id   AF-A0A434EVG1-F1
#
_cell.length_a   1.000
_cell.length_b   1.000
_cell.length_c   1.000
_cell.angle_alpha   90.00
_cell.angle_beta   90.00
_cell.angle_gamma   90.00
#
_symmetry.space_group_name_H-M   'P 1'
#
loop_
_entity.id
_entity.type
_entity.pdbx_description
1 polymer ?
#
loop_
_entity_poly.entity_id
_entity_poly.type
_entity_poly.pdbx_seq_one_letter_code
_entity_poly.pdbx_strand_id
1 'polypeptide(L)'
;PFIATLDADDLWLPGKIAAQLAHLDRLPGTAGVFTHIRSFRDGEPDAMAPTAMPGWSRSTMLMRRAAVESVGPMVDPQGGRGEMIDWIARAREAGFVLDMMPDILALRRIRPGSLSYGRDATRDRGYLEVARLAMLRRAQSKASSS
;
A
#
# COMPACT_ATOMS: atom_id res chain seq x y z
N PRO A 1 16.21 7.80 8.50
CA PRO A 1 14.88 7.68 9.13
C PRO A 1 13.88 6.98 8.21
N PHE A 2 12.92 6.23 8.78
CA PHE A 2 11.92 5.47 8.03
C PHE A 2 10.51 5.82 8.52
N ILE A 3 9.52 5.59 7.67
CA ILE A 3 8.09 5.68 7.97
C ILE A 3 7.47 4.31 7.76
N ALA A 4 6.69 3.85 8.73
CA ALA A 4 5.85 2.68 8.65
C ALA A 4 4.43 3.08 9.07
N THR A 5 3.42 2.45 8.46
CA THR A 5 2.01 2.72 8.75
C THR A 5 1.28 1.44 9.10
N LEU A 6 0.24 1.58 9.93
CA LEU A 6 -0.62 0.49 10.37
C LEU A 6 -2.05 1.02 10.41
N ASP A 7 -2.95 0.40 9.64
CA ASP A 7 -4.38 0.70 9.73
C ASP A 7 -4.92 0.20 11.08
N ALA A 8 -5.89 0.91 11.65
CA ALA A 8 -6.31 0.74 13.04
C ALA A 8 -6.95 -0.63 13.34
N ASP A 9 -7.41 -1.36 12.32
CA ASP A 9 -7.99 -2.69 12.44
C ASP A 9 -7.04 -3.82 12.03
N ASP A 10 -5.87 -3.50 11.49
CA ASP A 10 -4.85 -4.47 11.11
C ASP A 10 -3.89 -4.79 12.26
N LEU A 11 -3.17 -5.90 12.13
CA LEU A 11 -2.16 -6.33 13.11
C LEU A 11 -0.81 -6.51 12.44
N TRP A 12 0.26 -6.05 13.07
CA TRP A 12 1.62 -6.45 12.71
C TRP A 12 2.00 -7.74 13.42
N LEU A 13 2.69 -8.62 12.70
CA LEU A 13 3.30 -9.80 13.29
C LEU A 13 4.67 -9.43 13.90
N PRO A 14 5.10 -10.14 14.95
CA PRO A 14 6.41 -9.95 15.55
C PRO A 14 7.54 -10.01 14.51
N GLY A 15 8.56 -9.17 14.66
CA GLY A 15 9.71 -9.14 13.77
C GLY A 15 9.53 -8.37 12.46
N LYS A 16 8.32 -7.87 12.13
CA LYS A 16 8.07 -7.12 10.88
C LYS A 16 9.09 -6.03 10.61
N ILE A 17 9.27 -5.12 11.57
CA ILE A 17 10.16 -3.95 11.39
C ILE A 17 11.62 -4.39 11.24
N ALA A 18 12.08 -5.34 12.05
CA ALA A 18 13.44 -5.86 11.96
C ALA A 18 13.71 -6.51 10.59
N ALA A 19 12.79 -7.33 10.10
CA ALA A 19 12.92 -8.00 8.80
C ALA A 19 12.94 -7.01 7.64
N GLN A 20 12.06 -6.00 7.66
CA GLN A 20 12.00 -4.98 6.60
C GLN A 20 13.20 -4.04 6.63
N LEU A 21 13.72 -3.66 7.81
CA LEU A 21 14.95 -2.88 7.92
C LEU A 21 16.14 -3.66 7.36
N ALA A 22 16.31 -4.92 7.77
CA ALA A 22 17.36 -5.79 7.25
C ALA A 22 17.29 -5.96 5.73
N HIS A 23 16.07 -5.96 5.15
CA HIS A 23 15.87 -5.97 3.70
C HIS A 23 16.35 -4.69 3.02
N LEU A 24 15.97 -3.52 3.55
CA LEU A 24 16.38 -2.22 3.02
C LEU A 24 17.89 -1.94 3.19
N ASP A 25 18.51 -2.53 4.20
CA ASP A 25 19.96 -2.44 4.40
C ASP A 25 20.73 -3.26 3.36
N ARG A 26 20.21 -4.44 2.98
CA ARG A 26 20.79 -5.26 1.89
C ARG A 26 20.60 -4.65 0.51
N LEU A 27 19.54 -3.86 0.32
CA LEU A 27 19.18 -3.24 -0.96
C LEU A 27 19.08 -1.71 -0.81
N PRO A 28 20.21 -0.99 -0.70
CA PRO A 28 20.21 0.45 -0.43
C PRO A 28 19.52 1.29 -1.52
N GLY A 29 19.44 0.79 -2.76
CA GLY A 29 18.70 1.40 -3.87
C GLY A 29 17.17 1.29 -3.75
N THR A 30 16.67 0.46 -2.84
CA THR A 30 15.24 0.32 -2.57
C THR A 30 14.77 1.44 -1.65
N ALA A 31 13.78 2.20 -2.11
CA ALA A 31 13.22 3.33 -1.37
C ALA A 31 12.24 2.86 -0.29
N GLY A 32 11.48 1.79 -0.57
CA GLY A 32 10.52 1.21 0.37
C GLY A 32 10.22 -0.26 0.07
N VAL A 33 9.74 -0.95 1.10
CA VAL A 33 9.43 -2.38 1.06
C VAL A 33 8.05 -2.65 1.63
N PHE A 34 7.36 -3.59 1.02
CA PHE A 34 6.06 -4.12 1.44
C PHE A 34 6.22 -5.60 1.78
N THR A 35 5.20 -6.16 2.42
CA THR A 35 5.17 -7.56 2.86
C THR A 35 3.87 -8.21 2.44
N HIS A 36 3.81 -9.53 2.48
CA HIS A 36 2.55 -10.23 2.33
C HIS A 36 1.67 -10.01 3.57
N ILE A 37 0.35 -10.04 3.33
CA ILE A 37 -0.68 -9.88 4.34
C ILE A 37 -1.65 -11.06 4.26
N ARG A 38 -2.15 -11.51 5.42
CA ARG A 38 -3.17 -12.55 5.50
C ARG A 38 -4.40 -12.03 6.24
N SER A 39 -5.58 -12.27 5.69
CA SER A 39 -6.81 -11.79 6.32
C SER A 39 -7.32 -12.75 7.39
N PHE A 40 -8.04 -12.22 8.39
CA PHE A 40 -8.86 -12.98 9.33
C PHE A 40 -10.18 -12.23 9.57
N ARG A 41 -11.21 -12.94 10.07
CA ARG A 41 -12.52 -12.33 10.32
C ARG A 41 -12.61 -11.79 11.75
N ASP A 42 -13.23 -10.62 11.90
CA ASP A 42 -13.49 -10.06 13.22
C ASP A 42 -14.42 -10.97 14.04
N GLY A 43 -14.06 -11.24 15.30
CA GLY A 43 -14.74 -12.23 16.16
C GLY A 43 -14.36 -13.69 15.90
N GLU A 44 -13.64 -13.99 14.81
CA GLU A 44 -13.17 -15.34 14.45
C GLU A 44 -11.68 -15.30 14.06
N PRO A 45 -10.77 -15.02 15.02
CA PRO A 45 -9.34 -14.88 14.72
C PRO A 45 -8.71 -16.14 14.11
N ASP A 46 -9.24 -17.32 14.45
CA ASP A 46 -8.78 -18.60 13.91
C ASP A 46 -9.26 -18.85 12.47
N ALA A 47 -10.25 -18.09 11.99
CA ALA A 47 -10.73 -18.14 10.61
C ALA A 47 -9.82 -17.32 9.67
N MET A 48 -8.55 -17.73 9.59
CA MET A 48 -7.60 -17.14 8.65
C MET A 48 -7.99 -17.46 7.21
N ALA A 49 -7.79 -16.50 6.32
CA ALA A 49 -7.84 -16.75 4.88
C ALA A 49 -6.80 -17.83 4.50
N PRO A 50 -7.15 -18.75 3.59
CA PRO A 50 -6.29 -19.89 3.25
C PRO A 50 -4.98 -19.47 2.59
N THR A 51 -4.97 -18.30 1.94
CA THR A 51 -3.80 -17.76 1.25
C THR A 51 -3.47 -16.36 1.75
N ALA A 52 -2.17 -16.09 1.84
CA ALA A 52 -1.68 -14.72 1.96
C ALA A 52 -1.56 -14.11 0.56
N MET A 53 -1.57 -12.78 0.49
CA MET A 53 -1.45 -12.04 -0.76
C MET A 53 -0.44 -10.91 -0.64
N PRO A 54 0.13 -10.43 -1.77
CA PRO A 54 0.91 -9.21 -1.80
C PRO A 54 0.15 -8.04 -1.17
N GLY A 55 0.70 -7.48 -0.09
CA GLY A 55 0.09 -6.37 0.62
C GLY A 55 0.58 -5.04 0.05
N TRP A 56 0.01 -4.56 -1.04
CA TRP A 56 0.21 -3.17 -1.49
C TRP A 56 -0.70 -2.23 -0.71
N SER A 57 -0.45 -2.11 0.60
CA SER A 57 -1.29 -1.40 1.57
C SER A 57 -0.48 -0.56 2.54
N ARG A 58 -1.15 0.33 3.27
CA ARG A 58 -0.52 1.10 4.35
C ARG A 58 0.10 0.17 5.39
N SER A 59 -0.69 -0.77 5.93
CA SER A 59 -0.27 -1.68 7.00
C SER A 59 0.99 -2.51 6.74
N THR A 60 1.38 -2.70 5.49
CA THR A 60 2.55 -3.52 5.12
C THR A 60 3.77 -2.68 4.74
N MET A 61 3.63 -1.37 4.61
CA MET A 61 4.68 -0.47 4.12
C MET A 61 5.74 -0.17 5.18
N LEU A 62 7.01 -0.20 4.78
CA LEU A 62 8.12 0.50 5.43
C LEU A 62 8.92 1.23 4.35
N MET A 63 9.08 2.55 4.45
CA MET A 63 9.72 3.35 3.41
C MET A 63 10.65 4.41 4.00
N ARG A 64 11.71 4.78 3.27
CA ARG A 64 12.62 5.87 3.65
C ARG A 64 11.82 7.18 3.72
N ARG A 65 11.98 7.94 4.82
CA ARG A 65 11.23 9.19 5.07
C ARG A 65 11.32 10.17 3.90
N ALA A 66 12.53 10.40 3.38
CA ALA A 66 12.77 11.32 2.27
C ALA A 66 11.98 10.94 1.01
N ALA A 67 11.82 9.64 0.73
CA ALA A 67 11.04 9.18 -0.41
C ALA A 67 9.54 9.41 -0.18
N VAL A 68 9.02 9.16 1.02
CA VAL A 68 7.62 9.48 1.38
C VAL A 68 7.33 10.98 1.21
N GLU A 69 8.22 11.83 1.72
CA GLU A 69 8.10 13.28 1.61
C GLU A 69 8.15 13.76 0.15
N SER A 70 9.00 13.14 -0.68
CA SER A 70 9.08 13.44 -2.12
C SER A 70 7.86 13.00 -2.90
N VAL A 71 7.20 11.88 -2.54
CA VAL A 71 5.96 11.42 -3.20
C VAL A 71 4.76 12.29 -2.79
N GLY A 72 4.81 12.84 -1.58
CA GLY A 72 3.77 13.68 -1.02
C GLY A 72 2.62 12.89 -0.36
N PRO A 73 1.51 13.55 -0.04
CA PRO A 73 0.45 12.96 0.78
C PRO A 73 -0.27 11.80 0.08
N MET A 74 -0.73 10.84 0.88
CA MET A 74 -1.74 9.85 0.48
C MET A 74 -3.10 10.55 0.51
N VAL A 75 -3.80 10.60 -0.62
CA VAL A 75 -5.08 11.28 -0.76
C VAL A 75 -6.11 10.28 -1.23
N ASP A 76 -7.24 10.20 -0.52
CA ASP A 76 -8.34 9.33 -0.91
C ASP A 76 -9.01 9.89 -2.18
N PRO A 77 -9.02 9.14 -3.29
CA PRO A 77 -9.71 9.57 -4.50
C PRO A 77 -11.23 9.56 -4.29
N GLN A 78 -11.96 10.31 -5.11
CA GLN A 78 -13.42 10.28 -5.08
C GLN A 78 -13.93 8.83 -5.26
N GLY A 79 -14.73 8.35 -4.31
CA GLY A 79 -15.14 6.94 -4.24
C GLY A 79 -14.43 6.11 -3.17
N GLY A 80 -13.46 6.70 -2.45
CA GLY A 80 -12.92 6.16 -1.20
C GLY A 80 -12.13 4.86 -1.33
N ARG A 81 -11.61 4.57 -2.54
CA ARG A 81 -10.77 3.39 -2.82
C ARG A 81 -9.67 3.74 -3.81
N GLY A 82 -8.48 3.21 -3.56
CA GLY A 82 -7.37 3.25 -4.51
C GLY A 82 -6.31 4.29 -4.17
N GLU A 83 -6.34 4.87 -2.97
CA GLU A 83 -5.34 5.81 -2.49
C GLU A 83 -3.93 5.20 -2.56
N MET A 84 -3.78 3.94 -2.15
CA MET A 84 -2.49 3.24 -2.23
C MET A 84 -2.07 2.93 -3.67
N ILE A 85 -3.03 2.69 -4.58
CA ILE A 85 -2.72 2.45 -6.00
C ILE A 85 -2.17 3.74 -6.62
N ASP A 86 -2.84 4.87 -6.42
CA ASP A 86 -2.36 6.17 -6.89
C ASP A 86 -1.01 6.52 -6.26
N TRP A 87 -0.87 6.36 -4.96
CA TRP A 87 0.34 6.75 -4.24
C TRP A 87 1.55 5.90 -4.64
N ILE A 88 1.39 4.58 -4.80
CA ILE A 88 2.44 3.70 -5.33
C ILE A 88 2.77 4.05 -6.78
N ALA A 89 1.78 4.40 -7.61
CA ALA A 89 2.03 4.84 -8.98
C ALA A 89 2.88 6.12 -8.99
N ARG A 90 2.55 7.11 -8.16
CA ARG A 90 3.36 8.34 -8.00
C ARG A 90 4.78 8.04 -7.55
N ALA A 91 4.97 7.13 -6.59
CA ALA A 91 6.30 6.72 -6.16
C ALA A 91 7.14 6.14 -7.31
N ARG A 92 6.55 5.25 -8.11
CA ARG A 92 7.20 4.66 -9.29
C ARG A 92 7.47 5.68 -10.38
N GLU A 93 6.53 6.60 -10.64
CA GLU A 93 6.69 7.70 -11.60
C GLU A 93 7.81 8.67 -11.19
N ALA A 94 8.04 8.85 -9.89
CA ALA A 94 9.17 9.61 -9.34
C ALA A 94 10.51 8.84 -9.37
N GLY A 95 10.54 7.62 -9.91
CA GLY A 95 11.75 6.80 -10.02
C GLY A 95 12.12 6.02 -8.77
N PHE A 96 11.28 5.99 -7.73
CA PHE A 96 11.55 5.20 -6.53
C PHE A 96 11.34 3.71 -6.78
N VAL A 97 12.32 2.91 -6.35
CA VAL A 97 12.22 1.44 -6.34
C VAL A 97 11.47 0.99 -5.10
N LEU A 98 10.38 0.24 -5.31
CA LEU A 98 9.57 -0.36 -4.25
C LEU A 98 9.59 -1.88 -4.39
N ASP A 99 9.83 -2.58 -3.29
CA ASP A 99 9.97 -4.04 -3.29
C ASP A 99 8.86 -4.73 -2.47
N MET A 100 8.63 -6.02 -2.74
CA MET A 100 7.66 -6.86 -2.06
C MET A 100 8.35 -8.10 -1.47
N MET A 101 8.40 -8.18 -0.14
CA MET A 101 8.84 -9.37 0.57
C MET A 101 7.73 -10.44 0.58
N PRO A 102 8.05 -11.73 0.37
CA PRO A 102 7.08 -12.81 0.39
C PRO A 102 6.63 -13.17 1.82
N ASP A 103 7.34 -12.69 2.84
CA ASP A 103 7.05 -12.91 4.25
C ASP A 103 5.68 -12.33 4.65
N ILE A 104 4.91 -13.13 5.37
CA ILE A 104 3.64 -12.69 5.95
C ILE A 104 3.97 -12.00 7.26
N LEU A 105 3.91 -10.67 7.26
CA LEU A 105 4.31 -9.86 8.42
C LEU A 105 3.19 -8.93 8.92
N ALA A 106 2.01 -9.00 8.31
CA ALA A 106 0.82 -8.32 8.76
C ALA A 106 -0.42 -9.22 8.60
N LEU A 107 -1.44 -8.93 9.41
CA LEU A 107 -2.76 -9.52 9.32
C LEU A 107 -3.79 -8.44 9.04
N ARG A 108 -4.70 -8.70 8.10
CA ARG A 108 -5.84 -7.82 7.81
C ARG A 108 -7.08 -8.28 8.53
N ARG A 109 -7.72 -7.41 9.30
CA ARG A 109 -9.02 -7.75 9.91
C ARG A 109 -10.16 -7.40 8.95
N ILE A 110 -10.97 -8.40 8.60
CA ILE A 110 -12.19 -8.18 7.82
C ILE A 110 -13.35 -7.98 8.78
N ARG A 111 -13.84 -6.74 8.87
CA ARG A 111 -15.06 -6.38 9.60
C ARG A 111 -16.28 -6.35 8.66
N PRO A 112 -17.46 -6.86 9.08
CA PRO A 112 -18.72 -6.62 8.37
C PRO A 112 -18.94 -5.11 8.15
N GLY A 113 -19.28 -4.70 6.92
CA GLY A 113 -19.49 -3.29 6.56
C GLY A 113 -18.22 -2.44 6.31
N SER A 114 -17.02 -3.00 6.49
CA SER A 114 -15.76 -2.31 6.19
C SER A 114 -15.58 -2.00 4.69
N LEU A 115 -14.60 -1.15 4.37
CA LEU A 115 -14.20 -0.88 2.97
C LEU A 115 -13.85 -2.15 2.19
N SER A 116 -13.40 -3.21 2.88
CA SER A 116 -13.09 -4.53 2.33
C SER A 116 -14.28 -5.51 2.29
N TYR A 117 -15.45 -5.15 2.83
CA TYR A 117 -16.63 -6.01 2.86
C TYR A 117 -17.50 -5.77 1.62
N GLY A 118 -17.55 -6.77 0.72
CA GLY A 118 -18.42 -6.78 -0.46
C GLY A 118 -17.88 -6.04 -1.70
N ARG A 119 -18.32 -6.49 -2.88
CA ARG A 119 -18.24 -5.73 -4.13
C ARG A 119 -19.36 -4.70 -4.11
N ASP A 120 -19.01 -3.43 -4.23
CA ASP A 120 -19.94 -2.31 -4.27
C ASP A 120 -19.60 -1.48 -5.51
N ALA A 121 -20.50 -1.48 -6.49
CA ALA A 121 -20.32 -0.81 -7.78
C ALA A 121 -20.14 0.70 -7.65
N THR A 122 -20.58 1.32 -6.54
CA THR A 122 -20.34 2.75 -6.30
C THR A 122 -18.87 3.03 -5.97
N ARG A 123 -18.16 2.04 -5.41
CA ARG A 123 -16.75 2.13 -5.00
C ARG A 123 -15.78 1.84 -6.14
N ASP A 124 -16.24 1.26 -7.25
CA ASP A 124 -15.43 1.09 -8.47
C ASP A 124 -15.09 2.43 -9.13
N ARG A 125 -15.84 3.50 -8.82
CA ARG A 125 -15.51 4.88 -9.22
C ARG A 125 -14.14 5.34 -8.71
N GLY A 126 -13.70 4.87 -7.54
CA GLY A 126 -12.37 5.18 -7.00
C GLY A 126 -11.25 4.69 -7.92
N TYR A 127 -11.36 3.46 -8.42
CA TYR A 127 -10.36 2.91 -9.35
C TYR A 127 -10.37 3.64 -10.69
N LEU A 128 -11.54 4.02 -11.21
CA LEU A 128 -11.64 4.84 -12.42
C LEU A 128 -10.99 6.21 -12.23
N GLU A 129 -11.18 6.84 -11.07
CA GLU A 129 -10.55 8.13 -10.77
C GLU A 129 -9.02 8.01 -10.65
N VAL A 130 -8.52 6.94 -10.01
CA VAL A 130 -7.07 6.66 -9.97
C VAL A 130 -6.49 6.52 -11.38
N ALA A 131 -7.16 5.78 -12.26
CA ALA A 131 -6.74 5.64 -13.66
C ALA A 131 -6.75 7.00 -14.39
N ARG A 132 -7.79 7.81 -14.19
CA ARG A 132 -7.90 9.16 -14.77
C ARG A 132 -6.77 10.08 -14.30
N LEU A 133 -6.48 10.09 -13.00
CA LEU A 133 -5.40 10.89 -12.41
C LEU A 133 -4.03 10.48 -12.96
N ALA A 134 -3.78 9.18 -13.12
CA ALA A 134 -2.55 8.68 -13.73
C ALA A 134 -2.40 9.12 -15.20
N MET A 135 -3.49 9.09 -15.98
CA MET A 135 -3.48 9.57 -17.36
C MET A 135 -3.19 11.07 -17.46
N LEU A 136 -3.80 11.89 -16.59
CA LEU A 136 -3.57 13.33 -16.56
C LEU A 136 -2.12 13.69 -16.23
N ARG A 137 -1.52 13.00 -15.26
CA ARG A 137 -0.09 13.21 -14.93
C ARG A 137 0.82 12.95 -16.13
N ARG A 138 0.60 11.83 -16.83
CA ARG A 138 1.37 11.48 -18.04
C ARG A 138 1.21 12.52 -19.16
N ALA A 139 0.02 13.08 -19.33
CA ALA A 139 -0.23 14.12 -20.32
C ALA A 139 0.51 15.43 -19.97
N GLN A 140 0.53 15.82 -18.69
CA GLN A 140 1.25 17.00 -18.22
C GLN A 140 2.76 16.85 -18.33
N SER A 141 3.32 15.70 -17.94
CA SER A 141 4.77 15.44 -18.06
C SER A 141 5.25 15.52 -19.52
N LYS A 142 4.45 15.04 -20.48
CA LYS A 142 4.76 15.18 -21.93
C LYS A 142 4.70 16.62 -22.42
N ALA A 143 3.75 17.40 -21.92
CA ALA A 143 3.63 18.82 -22.27
C ALA A 143 4.76 19.67 -21.68
N SER A 144 5.30 19.31 -20.50
CA SER A 144 6.44 20.01 -19.89
C SER A 144 7.81 19.60 -20.44
N SER A 145 7.89 18.48 -21.15
CA SER A 145 9.13 18.00 -21.80
C SER A 145 9.23 18.37 -23.28
N SER A 146 8.26 19.11 -23.82
CA SER A 146 8.22 19.62 -25.20
C SER A 146 8.43 21.12 -25.21
#